data_AF-A0A7W6NQ02-F1
#
_entry.id   AF-A0A7W6NQ02-F1
#
_cell.length_a   1.000
_cell.length_b   1.000
_cell.length_c   1.000
_cell.angle_alpha   90.00
_cell.angle_beta   90.00
_cell.angle_gamma   90.00
#
_symmetry.space_group_name_H-M   'P 1'
#
loop_
_entity.id
_entity.type
_entity.pdbx_description
1 polymer ?
#
loop_
_entity_poly.entity_id
_entity_poly.type
_entity_poly.pdbx_seq_one_letter_code
_entity_poly.pdbx_strand_id
1 'polypeptide(L)' 'MQAFAIAAAGVSAATDRFAASAARTARDPLADLAGETVERMSAETAVKANVAVLKSADEMYGSMLDILA' A
#
# COMPACT_ATOMS: atom_id res chain seq x y z
N MET A 1 -11.33 -12.90 -4.21
CA MET A 1 -11.07 -13.17 -2.78
C MET A 1 -9.57 -13.16 -2.45
N GLN A 2 -8.75 -14.04 -3.04
CA GLN A 2 -7.31 -14.09 -2.74
C GLN A 2 -6.56 -12.80 -3.11
N ALA A 3 -6.84 -12.20 -4.28
CA ALA A 3 -6.24 -10.93 -4.69
C ALA A 3 -6.58 -9.78 -3.72
N PHE A 4 -7.84 -9.72 -3.25
CA PHE A 4 -8.26 -8.77 -2.21
C PHE A 4 -7.50 -8.96 -0.91
N ALA A 5 -7.38 -10.21 -0.43
CA ALA A 5 -6.67 -10.52 0.80
C ALA A 5 -5.17 -10.16 0.71
N ILE A 6 -4.52 -10.48 -0.41
CA ILE A 6 -3.11 -10.14 -0.65
C ILE A 6 -2.92 -8.63 -0.70
N ALA A 7 -3.76 -7.92 -1.46
CA ALA A 7 -3.64 -6.48 -1.59
C ALA A 7 -3.93 -5.76 -0.26
N ALA A 8 -4.92 -6.20 0.51
CA ALA A 8 -5.21 -5.67 1.83
C ALA A 8 -4.04 -5.89 2.82
N ALA A 9 -3.44 -7.08 2.82
CA ALA A 9 -2.24 -7.35 3.61
C ALA A 9 -1.06 -6.47 3.17
N GLY A 10 -0.90 -6.27 1.86
CA GLY A 10 0.12 -5.38 1.29
C GLY A 10 -0.06 -3.93 1.72
N VAL A 11 -1.30 -3.42 1.77
CA VAL A 11 -1.60 -2.08 2.31
C VAL A 11 -1.19 -1.98 3.78
N SER A 12 -1.61 -2.93 4.62
CA SER A 12 -1.25 -2.93 6.05
C SER A 12 0.27 -2.92 6.25
N ALA A 13 0.99 -3.80 5.55
CA ALA A 13 2.45 -3.88 5.65
C ALA A 13 3.13 -2.57 5.20
N ALA A 14 2.63 -1.92 4.15
CA ALA A 14 3.15 -0.64 3.69
C ALA A 14 2.89 0.48 4.71
N THR A 15 1.73 0.50 5.36
CA THR A 15 1.42 1.44 6.44
C THR A 15 2.33 1.23 7.65
N ASP A 16 2.58 -0.01 8.07
CA ASP A 16 3.49 -0.31 9.17
C ASP A 16 4.92 0.15 8.87
N ARG A 17 5.38 -0.08 7.64
CA ARG A 17 6.70 0.37 7.17
C ARG A 17 6.82 1.89 7.18
N PHE A 18 5.79 2.61 6.73
CA PHE A 18 5.74 4.08 6.80
C PHE A 18 5.80 4.58 8.25
N ALA A 19 5.01 3.99 9.15
CA ALA A 19 5.00 4.37 10.57
C ALA A 19 6.36 4.14 11.23
N ALA A 20 7.04 3.03 10.91
CA ALA A 20 8.39 2.75 11.39
C ALA A 20 9.41 3.80 10.90
N SER A 21 9.35 4.19 9.63
CA SER A 21 10.18 5.26 9.06
C SER A 21 9.95 6.60 9.76
N ALA A 22 8.67 6.98 9.92
CA ALA A 22 8.29 8.21 10.61
C ALA A 22 8.80 8.23 12.06
N ALA A 23 8.68 7.12 12.78
CA ALA A 23 9.17 6.99 14.15
C ALA A 23 10.71 7.14 14.24
N ARG A 24 11.47 6.56 13.29
CA ARG A 24 12.94 6.72 13.24
C ARG A 24 13.33 8.17 12.95
N THR A 25 12.69 8.80 11.96
CA THR A 25 12.96 10.21 11.65
C THR A 25 12.58 11.13 12.81
N ALA A 26 11.49 10.87 13.52
CA ALA A 26 11.10 11.67 14.66
C ALA A 26 12.12 11.62 15.82
N ARG A 27 12.81 10.49 15.98
CA ARG A 27 13.86 10.32 16.99
C ARG A 27 15.15 11.03 16.60
N ASP A 28 15.56 10.92 15.34
CA ASP A 28 16.77 11.56 14.81
C ASP A 28 16.53 12.03 13.36
N PRO A 29 16.11 13.29 13.16
CA PRO A 29 15.66 13.77 11.86
C PRO A 29 16.74 13.86 10.78
N LEU A 30 18.02 13.96 11.18
CA LEU A 30 19.14 14.21 10.27
C LEU A 30 20.06 13.00 10.10
N ALA A 31 19.92 11.94 10.90
CA ALA A 31 20.75 10.75 10.79
C ALA A 31 20.74 10.10 9.40
N ASP A 32 19.57 9.96 8.79
CA ASP A 32 19.41 9.39 7.44
C ASP A 32 18.19 9.98 6.71
N LEU A 33 18.21 11.29 6.49
CA LEU A 33 17.09 11.98 5.85
C LEU A 33 16.81 11.44 4.42
N ALA A 34 17.87 11.12 3.67
CA ALA A 34 17.74 10.62 2.31
C ALA A 34 17.12 9.21 2.27
N GLY A 35 17.63 8.29 3.09
CA GLY A 35 17.11 6.92 3.18
C GLY A 35 15.67 6.91 3.69
N GLU A 36 15.36 7.68 4.74
CA GLU A 36 13.99 7.75 5.27
C GLU A 36 13.00 8.41 4.29
N THR A 37 13.47 9.33 3.43
CA THR A 37 12.61 9.89 2.38
C THR A 37 12.27 8.84 1.31
N VAL A 38 13.27 8.08 0.85
CA VAL A 38 13.06 6.97 -0.11
C VAL A 38 12.14 5.91 0.49
N GLU A 39 12.30 5.62 1.78
CA GLU A 39 11.48 4.64 2.49
C GLU A 39 10.00 5.04 2.50
N ARG A 40 9.69 6.32 2.78
CA ARG A 40 8.31 6.84 2.72
C ARG A 40 7.73 6.82 1.32
N MET A 41 8.51 7.24 0.31
CA MET A 41 8.08 7.20 -1.10
C MET A 41 7.80 5.76 -1.57
N SER A 42 8.61 4.81 -1.12
CA SER A 42 8.42 3.39 -1.42
C SER A 42 7.16 2.85 -0.76
N ALA A 43 6.92 3.19 0.51
CA ALA A 43 5.69 2.83 1.21
C ALA A 43 4.44 3.43 0.55
N GLU A 44 4.48 4.71 0.13
CA GLU A 44 3.40 5.36 -0.61
C GLU A 44 3.11 4.64 -1.93
N THR A 45 4.16 4.31 -2.69
CA THR A 45 4.04 3.57 -3.95
C THR A 45 3.41 2.19 -3.72
N ALA A 46 3.81 1.49 -2.67
CA ALA A 46 3.24 0.19 -2.31
C ALA A 46 1.74 0.27 -1.96
N VAL A 47 1.31 1.29 -1.22
CA VAL A 47 -0.12 1.52 -0.96
C VAL A 47 -0.87 1.75 -2.27
N LYS A 48 -0.37 2.66 -3.12
CA LYS A 48 -1.00 2.97 -4.42
C LYS A 48 -1.14 1.72 -5.30
N ALA A 49 -0.10 0.90 -5.38
CA ALA A 49 -0.11 -0.33 -6.16
C ALA A 49 -1.16 -1.33 -5.65
N ASN A 50 -1.20 -1.58 -4.33
CA ASN A 50 -2.19 -2.52 -3.77
C ASN A 50 -3.63 -1.99 -3.92
N VAL A 51 -3.85 -0.68 -3.75
CA VAL A 51 -5.16 -0.06 -3.99
C VAL A 51 -5.59 -0.20 -5.45
N ALA A 52 -4.67 -0.07 -6.42
CA ALA A 52 -4.99 -0.30 -7.83
C ALA A 52 -5.44 -1.75 -8.06
N VAL A 53 -4.76 -2.74 -7.46
CA VAL A 53 -5.17 -4.15 -7.52
C VAL A 53 -6.57 -4.37 -6.94
N LEU A 54 -6.89 -3.74 -5.81
CA LEU A 54 -8.22 -3.81 -5.21
C LEU A 54 -9.30 -3.28 -6.15
N LYS A 55 -9.06 -2.13 -6.78
CA LYS A 55 -10.00 -1.53 -7.75
C LYS A 55 -10.23 -2.43 -8.96
N SER A 56 -9.15 -2.94 -9.56
CA SER A 56 -9.28 -3.86 -10.70
C SER A 56 -10.02 -5.15 -10.32
N ALA A 57 -9.78 -5.67 -9.13
CA ALA A 57 -10.50 -6.85 -8.66
C ALA A 57 -12.00 -6.56 -8.45
N ASP A 58 -12.36 -5.37 -7.97
CA ASP A 58 -13.75 -4.92 -7.84
C ASP A 58 -14.45 -4.77 -9.21
N GLU A 59 -13.78 -4.12 -10.17
CA GLU A 59 -14.28 -3.96 -11.55
C GLU A 59 -14.53 -5.31 -12.24
N MET A 60 -13.65 -6.30 -12.01
CA MET A 60 -13.83 -7.66 -12.52
C MET A 60 -15.07 -8.34 -11.92
N TYR A 61 -15.31 -8.15 -10.62
CA TYR A 61 -16.52 -8.69 -9.98
C TYR A 61 -17.79 -8.02 -10.50
N GLY A 62 -17.78 -6.69 -10.64
CA GLY A 62 -18.91 -5.95 -11.22
C GLY A 62 -19.23 -6.43 -12.64
N SER A 63 -18.22 -6.54 -13.50
CA SER A 63 -18.38 -7.04 -14.87
C SER A 63 -18.98 -8.46 -14.92
N MET A 64 -18.61 -9.32 -13.98
CA MET A 64 -19.15 -10.67 -13.88
C MET A 64 -20.61 -10.68 -13.41
N LEU A 65 -21.00 -9.77 -12.51
CA LEU A 65 -22.39 -9.61 -12.09
C LEU A 65 -23.26 -9.06 -13.24
N ASP A 66 -22.75 -8.10 -14.00
CA ASP A 66 -23.46 -7.52 -15.15
C ASP A 66 -23.74 -8.55 -16.25
N ILE A 67 -22.87 -9.55 -16.44
CA ILE A 67 -23.12 -10.65 -17.39
C ILE A 67 -24.30 -11.54 -16.95
N LEU A 68 -24.55 -11.64 -15.65
CA LEU A 68 -25.58 -12.52 -15.09
C LEU A 68 -26.96 -11.86 -14.99
N ALA A 69 -27.04 -10.54 -15.10
CA ALA A 69 -28.27 -9.75 -15.03
C ALA A 69 -28.97 -9.66 -16.40
#